data_AF-A0A4Q8LK96-F1
#
_entry.id   AF-A0A4Q8LK96-F1
#
_cell.length_a   1.000
_cell.length_b   1.000
_cell.length_c   1.000
_cell.angle_alpha   90.00
_cell.angle_beta   90.00
_cell.angle_gamma   90.00
#
_symmetry.space_group_name_H-M   'P 1'
#
loop_
_entity.id
_entity.type
_entity.pdbx_description
1 polymer ?
#
loop_
_entity_poly.entity_id
_entity_poly.type
_entity_poly.pdbx_seq_one_letter_code
_entity_poly.pdbx_strand_id
1 'polypeptide(L)'
;MADMPAGTSVASASGKVEAVDITAGTVTIAHGPVEALKWPAMTMTFKAGSVDISGLKFNDQVDFEFTSTGMDGTLTKITRE
;
A
#
# COMPACT_ATOMS: atom_id res chain seq x y z
N MET A 1 18.86 5.50 23.00
CA MET A 1 17.58 5.94 22.40
C MET A 1 17.03 4.72 21.69
N ALA A 2 15.81 4.30 22.04
CA ALA A 2 15.29 2.98 21.71
C ALA A 2 15.04 2.85 20.20
N ASP A 3 15.91 2.09 19.55
CA ASP A 3 15.64 1.37 18.32
C ASP A 3 14.50 0.38 18.64
N MET A 4 13.25 0.83 18.48
CA MET A 4 12.11 -0.08 18.50
C MET A 4 12.26 -0.96 17.27
N PRO A 5 12.22 -2.31 17.38
CA PRO A 5 12.11 -3.12 16.19
C PRO A 5 10.85 -2.63 15.49
N ALA A 6 11.00 -2.15 14.25
CA ALA A 6 9.86 -1.75 13.43
C ALA A 6 9.01 -3.02 13.24
N GLY A 7 8.07 -3.21 14.16
CA GLY A 7 7.20 -4.37 14.17
C GLY A 7 6.36 -4.32 12.92
N THR A 8 6.53 -5.33 12.08
CA THR A 8 5.71 -5.47 10.88
C THR A 8 4.26 -5.57 11.30
N SER A 9 3.47 -4.56 10.92
CA SER A 9 2.05 -4.48 11.22
C SER A 9 1.25 -4.78 9.96
N VAL A 10 0.21 -5.59 10.06
CA VAL A 10 -0.71 -5.82 8.92
C VAL A 10 -1.81 -4.78 8.98
N ALA A 11 -2.11 -4.15 7.85
CA ALA A 11 -3.19 -3.18 7.72
C ALA A 11 -3.90 -3.35 6.37
N SER A 12 -5.13 -2.86 6.31
CA SER A 12 -5.92 -2.77 5.08
C SER A 12 -6.32 -1.33 4.83
N ALA A 13 -6.44 -0.99 3.56
CA ALA A 13 -6.87 0.34 3.13
C ALA A 13 -7.60 0.24 1.78
N SER A 14 -8.44 1.24 1.52
CA SER A 14 -9.03 1.47 0.22
C SER A 14 -8.44 2.72 -0.38
N GLY A 15 -8.38 2.81 -1.70
CA GLY A 15 -7.78 3.95 -2.37
C GLY A 15 -7.90 3.91 -3.88
N LYS A 16 -7.31 4.93 -4.49
CA LYS A 16 -7.25 5.05 -5.94
C LYS A 16 -5.82 4.97 -6.43
N VAL A 17 -5.59 4.19 -7.48
CA VAL A 17 -4.28 4.07 -8.11
C VAL A 17 -3.93 5.36 -8.85
N GLU A 18 -2.78 5.93 -8.53
CA GLU A 18 -2.25 7.17 -9.13
C GLU A 18 -1.06 6.88 -10.06
N ALA A 19 -0.28 5.83 -9.80
CA ALA A 19 0.77 5.40 -10.70
C ALA A 19 1.10 3.92 -10.49
N VAL A 20 1.58 3.25 -11.52
CA VAL A 20 2.04 1.86 -11.46
C VAL A 20 3.40 1.78 -12.14
N ASP A 21 4.42 1.33 -11.42
CA ASP A 21 5.74 1.03 -11.95
C ASP A 21 5.99 -0.47 -11.89
N ILE A 22 5.73 -1.14 -13.02
CA ILE A 22 5.93 -2.58 -13.18
C ILE A 22 7.42 -2.94 -13.13
N THR A 23 8.30 -2.03 -13.56
CA THR A 23 9.75 -2.27 -13.59
C THR A 23 10.32 -2.24 -12.18
N ALA A 24 9.88 -1.29 -11.36
CA ALA A 24 10.25 -1.20 -9.95
C ALA A 24 9.44 -2.13 -9.05
N GLY A 25 8.33 -2.70 -9.54
CA GLY A 25 7.40 -3.49 -8.74
C GLY A 25 6.71 -2.66 -7.67
N THR A 26 6.32 -1.42 -7.97
CA THR A 26 5.67 -0.52 -7.03
C THR A 26 4.39 0.10 -7.60
N VAL A 27 3.48 0.49 -6.72
CA VAL A 27 2.24 1.16 -7.07
C VAL A 27 2.02 2.34 -6.13
N THR A 28 1.73 3.50 -6.68
CA THR A 28 1.35 4.69 -5.91
C THR A 28 -0.16 4.74 -5.80
N ILE A 29 -0.65 4.77 -4.57
CA ILE A 29 -2.09 4.76 -4.27
C ILE A 29 -2.39 5.98 -3.39
N ALA A 30 -3.37 6.78 -3.81
CA ALA A 30 -4.03 7.75 -2.95
C ALA A 30 -5.00 6.97 -2.05
N HIS A 31 -4.53 6.59 -0.86
CA HIS A 31 -5.30 5.77 0.05
C HIS A 31 -6.11 6.64 1.03
N GLY A 32 -7.26 6.10 1.45
CA GLY A 32 -8.06 6.66 2.53
C GLY A 32 -7.41 6.47 3.91
N PRO A 33 -8.06 6.90 4.99
CA PRO A 33 -7.55 6.71 6.34
C PRO A 33 -7.29 5.24 6.66
N VAL A 34 -6.15 4.94 7.30
CA VAL A 34 -5.79 3.60 7.76
C VAL A 34 -5.87 3.57 9.28
N GLU A 35 -7.02 3.19 9.81
CA GLU A 35 -7.29 3.26 11.25
C GLU A 35 -6.32 2.40 12.08
N ALA A 36 -5.94 1.22 11.56
CA ALA A 36 -5.02 0.29 12.20
C ALA A 36 -3.64 0.92 12.50
N LEU A 37 -3.18 1.84 11.64
CA LEU A 37 -1.90 2.52 11.75
C LEU A 37 -2.05 4.00 12.15
N LYS A 38 -3.29 4.48 12.32
CA LYS A 38 -3.63 5.89 12.54
C LYS A 38 -3.08 6.82 11.44
N TRP A 39 -3.02 6.34 10.21
CA TRP A 39 -2.60 7.17 9.08
C TRP A 39 -3.81 7.94 8.52
N PRO A 40 -3.64 9.24 8.20
CA PRO A 40 -4.66 9.98 7.48
C PRO A 40 -4.75 9.50 6.03
N ALA A 41 -5.76 9.98 5.30
CA ALA A 41 -5.77 9.83 3.84
C ALA A 41 -4.53 10.54 3.25
N MET A 42 -3.74 9.82 2.47
CA MET A 42 -2.53 10.35 1.84
C MET A 42 -2.15 9.53 0.60
N THR A 43 -1.25 10.08 -0.21
CA THR A 43 -0.71 9.40 -1.39
C THR A 43 0.63 8.79 -1.03
N MET A 44 0.75 7.47 -1.25
CA MET A 44 1.92 6.71 -0.85
C MET A 44 2.25 5.62 -1.86
N THR A 45 3.54 5.31 -1.98
CA THR A 45 4.03 4.22 -2.84
C THR A 45 4.17 2.94 -2.03
N PHE A 46 3.51 1.88 -2.50
CA PHE A 46 3.55 0.55 -1.93
C PHE A 46 4.35 -0.39 -2.83
N LYS A 47 5.15 -1.27 -2.23
CA LYS A 47 5.83 -2.35 -2.95
C LYS A 47 4.84 -3.46 -3.25
N ALA A 48 4.87 -4.02 -4.46
CA ALA A 48 3.96 -5.08 -4.86
C ALA A 48 4.21 -6.40 -4.12
N GLY A 49 5.43 -6.65 -3.61
CA GLY A 49 5.75 -7.91 -2.94
C GLY A 49 5.53 -9.10 -3.89
N SER A 50 4.60 -9.99 -3.54
CA SER A 50 4.16 -11.11 -4.38
C SER A 50 2.87 -10.84 -5.17
N VAL A 51 2.31 -9.64 -5.05
CA VAL A 51 1.08 -9.23 -5.71
C VAL A 51 1.36 -8.83 -7.15
N ASP A 52 0.55 -9.31 -8.09
CA ASP A 52 0.61 -8.87 -9.47
C ASP A 52 -0.10 -7.51 -9.65
N ILE A 53 0.68 -6.50 -10.00
CA ILE A 53 0.23 -5.13 -10.24
C ILE A 53 0.08 -4.81 -11.75
N SER A 54 0.41 -5.74 -12.65
CA SER A 54 0.42 -5.52 -14.11
C SER A 54 -0.94 -5.14 -14.70
N GLY A 55 -2.02 -5.57 -14.07
CA GLY A 55 -3.36 -5.19 -14.51
C GLY A 55 -3.80 -3.79 -14.07
N LEU A 56 -3.13 -3.16 -13.10
CA LEU A 56 -3.61 -1.93 -12.45
C LEU A 56 -3.43 -0.74 -13.37
N LYS A 57 -4.36 0.19 -13.31
CA LYS A 57 -4.37 1.39 -14.15
C LYS A 57 -4.57 2.62 -13.29
N PHE A 58 -4.15 3.75 -13.82
CA PHE A 58 -4.50 5.05 -13.25
C PHE A 58 -6.01 5.14 -13.04
N ASN A 59 -6.42 5.67 -11.90
CA ASN A 59 -7.80 5.88 -11.50
C ASN A 59 -8.59 4.61 -11.13
N ASP A 60 -7.96 3.42 -11.09
CA ASP A 60 -8.60 2.21 -10.54
C ASP A 60 -8.89 2.39 -9.05
N GLN A 61 -10.12 2.07 -8.63
CA GLN A 61 -10.49 1.95 -7.23
C GLN A 61 -10.05 0.56 -6.74
N VAL A 62 -9.34 0.52 -5.62
CA VAL A 62 -8.78 -0.72 -5.07
C VAL A 62 -8.94 -0.80 -3.57
N ASP A 63 -9.19 -2.02 -3.10
CA ASP A 63 -9.01 -2.43 -1.72
C ASP A 63 -7.75 -3.29 -1.63
N PHE A 64 -6.89 -2.98 -0.66
CA PHE A 64 -5.62 -3.66 -0.53
C PHE A 64 -5.26 -3.94 0.92
N GLU A 65 -4.53 -5.03 1.11
CA GLU A 65 -3.91 -5.41 2.37
C GLU A 65 -2.40 -5.29 2.21
N PHE A 66 -1.72 -4.81 3.25
CA PHE A 66 -0.30 -4.61 3.23
C PHE A 66 0.32 -4.84 4.60
N THR A 67 1.61 -5.18 4.60
CA THR A 67 2.46 -5.14 5.77
C THR A 67 3.20 -3.81 5.82
N SER A 68 3.22 -3.18 6.99
CA SER A 68 3.91 -1.92 7.25
C SER A 68 5.08 -2.16 8.19
N THR A 69 6.28 -1.78 7.76
CA THR A 69 7.47 -1.70 8.60
C THR A 69 7.85 -0.23 8.73
N GLY A 70 7.37 0.43 9.78
CA GLY A 70 7.46 1.89 9.89
C GLY A 70 6.59 2.58 8.84
N MET A 71 7.20 3.31 7.89
CA MET A 71 6.54 3.93 6.74
C MET A 71 6.78 3.16 5.44
N ASP A 72 7.30 1.94 5.46
CA ASP A 72 7.43 1.13 4.25
C ASP A 72 6.27 0.13 4.17
N GLY A 73 5.43 0.29 3.14
CA GLY A 73 4.30 -0.60 2.87
C GLY A 73 4.61 -1.64 1.79
N THR A 74 4.36 -2.91 2.07
CA THR A 74 4.43 -4.02 1.09
C THR A 74 3.07 -4.68 0.95
N LEU A 75 2.51 -4.67 -0.25
CA LEU A 75 1.23 -5.29 -0.56
C LEU A 75 1.32 -6.80 -0.34
N THR A 76 0.28 -7.33 0.31
CA THR A 76 0.04 -8.77 0.47
C THR A 76 -1.17 -9.20 -0.36
N LYS A 77 -2.12 -8.28 -0.61
CA LYS A 77 -3.30 -8.50 -1.43
C LYS A 77 -3.78 -7.19 -2.05
N ILE A 78 -4.33 -7.27 -3.26
CA ILE A 78 -5.04 -6.15 -3.89
C ILE A 78 -6.26 -6.69 -4.63
N THR A 79 -7.36 -5.98 -4.54
CA THR A 79 -8.61 -6.28 -5.24
C THR A 79 -9.10 -4.99 -5.88
N ARG A 80 -9.52 -5.06 -7.15
CA ARG A 80 -10.22 -3.94 -7.79
C ARG A 80 -11.69 -4.03 -7.46
N GLU A 81 -12.32 -2.88 -7.23
CA GLU A 81 -13.78 -2.78 -7.22
C GLU A 81 -14.36 -2.79 -8.64
#